data_AF-A0A7X9GGV6-F1
#
_entry.id   AF-A0A7X9GGV6-F1
#
_cell.length_a   1.000
_cell.length_b   1.000
_cell.length_c   1.000
_cell.angle_alpha   90.00
_cell.angle_beta   90.00
_cell.angle_gamma   90.00
#
_symmetry.space_group_name_H-M   'P 1'
#
loop_
_entity.id
_entity.type
_entity.pdbx_description
1 polymer ?
#
loop_
_entity_poly.entity_id
_entity_poly.type
_entity_poly.pdbx_seq_one_letter_code
_entity_poly.pdbx_strand_id
1 'polypeptide(L)'
;MGEKDIKNFEKDLVHLDAQFTLDKLDDWLTTAGLIESALSMINHTIPNADAHLFLHSPESHEYREIIQEGLFTIPEDSLFIACLSMQDTGSSLDSVFTDYSLDEPMLEDVFKSMYHATYVIPIVHRFSLLAFVLLSTDQFTQEQTDYLADIIGRLKTNLYAATVADNRQRELLELSEYPTLLHAYSSLMEIKRNILIDIATKIPFDAGVYYRFDDYHDQLIPEAWICGEFRPEKVLRGKGISGLTLERKRSLFVPDRKTHPSFIDIKEEAFIQGSFISVPVFTDKNFMGVITLSRDNEKSDAFGVEHRYMLEILAAFLSSEMSSRLLYNELEDSYFSTVSSLTRALEAKDSYTKGHSERVMDFAVGTAQMLNLSYESVRKIKYAAILHD
;
A
#
# COMPACT_ATOMS: atom_id res chain seq x y z
N MET A 1 -3.69 61.95 10.94
CA MET A 1 -3.77 60.58 11.48
C MET A 1 -3.32 60.65 12.92
N GLY A 2 -4.18 60.27 13.86
CA GLY A 2 -3.80 60.26 15.27
C GLY A 2 -2.83 59.12 15.56
N GLU A 3 -2.06 59.20 16.65
CA GLU A 3 -1.17 58.12 17.12
C GLU A 3 -1.87 56.74 17.20
N LYS A 4 -3.19 56.73 17.38
CA LYS A 4 -4.02 55.52 17.39
C LYS A 4 -4.17 54.87 16.01
N ASP A 5 -4.24 55.66 14.93
CA ASP A 5 -4.35 55.15 13.56
C ASP A 5 -3.00 54.61 13.07
N ILE A 6 -1.89 55.23 13.50
CA ILE A 6 -0.53 54.78 13.16
C ILE A 6 -0.22 53.46 13.86
N LYS A 7 -0.55 53.31 15.15
CA LYS A 7 -0.40 52.05 15.88
C LYS A 7 -1.27 50.91 15.32
N ASN A 8 -2.48 51.20 14.84
CA ASN A 8 -3.31 50.17 14.19
C ASN A 8 -2.72 49.75 12.84
N PHE A 9 -2.22 50.69 12.04
CA PHE A 9 -1.62 50.38 10.74
C PHE A 9 -0.30 49.61 10.87
N GLU A 10 0.53 49.93 11.87
CA GLU A 10 1.73 49.15 12.21
C GLU A 10 1.36 47.73 12.68
N LYS A 11 0.29 47.59 13.46
CA LYS A 11 -0.21 46.28 13.92
C LYS A 11 -0.77 45.44 12.76
N ASP A 12 -1.46 46.06 11.81
CA ASP A 12 -1.95 45.41 10.59
C ASP A 12 -0.80 44.97 9.66
N LEU A 13 0.27 45.78 9.56
CA LEU A 13 1.49 45.43 8.82
C LEU A 13 2.26 44.26 9.45
N VAL A 14 2.40 44.25 10.78
CA VAL A 14 3.02 43.13 11.52
C VAL A 14 2.17 41.86 11.36
N HIS A 15 0.84 41.97 11.39
CA HIS A 15 -0.06 40.84 11.12
C HIS A 15 0.05 40.30 9.69
N LEU A 16 0.18 41.17 8.68
CA LEU A 16 0.40 40.74 7.29
C LEU A 16 1.77 40.08 7.11
N ASP A 17 2.83 40.63 7.71
CA ASP A 17 4.19 40.07 7.60
C ASP A 17 4.31 38.71 8.31
N ALA A 18 3.60 38.54 9.44
CA ALA A 18 3.43 37.26 10.12
C ALA A 18 2.64 36.23 9.28
N GLN A 19 1.59 36.65 8.57
CA GLN A 19 0.87 35.77 7.64
C GLN A 19 1.74 35.33 6.46
N PHE A 20 2.48 36.25 5.82
CA PHE A 20 3.37 35.94 4.70
C PHE A 20 4.54 35.02 5.09
N THR A 21 5.04 35.13 6.32
CA THR A 21 6.09 34.24 6.81
C THR A 21 5.55 32.85 7.09
N LEU A 22 4.37 32.72 7.69
CA LEU A 22 3.76 31.42 7.95
C LEU A 22 3.39 30.66 6.67
N ASP A 23 3.03 31.34 5.57
CA ASP A 23 2.72 30.72 4.27
C ASP A 23 3.91 29.95 3.69
N LYS A 24 5.15 30.27 4.11
CA LYS A 24 6.34 29.47 3.74
C LYS A 24 6.32 28.05 4.30
N LEU A 25 5.54 27.79 5.36
CA LEU A 25 5.35 26.44 5.88
C LEU A 25 4.42 25.61 4.99
N ASP A 26 3.68 26.25 4.08
CA ASP A 26 2.75 25.57 3.17
C ASP A 26 3.39 25.26 1.80
N ASP A 27 4.46 25.96 1.43
CA ASP A 27 5.24 25.76 0.19
C ASP A 27 6.57 25.02 0.45
N TRP A 28 6.51 23.81 1.01
CA TRP A 28 7.69 23.00 1.33
C TRP A 28 7.98 21.91 0.27
N LEU A 29 9.27 21.68 -0.02
CA LEU A 29 9.75 20.64 -0.95
C LEU A 29 10.22 19.37 -0.24
N THR A 30 10.72 19.52 1.00
CA THR A 30 11.24 18.43 1.82
C THR A 30 10.83 18.64 3.29
N THR A 31 10.66 17.54 4.03
CA THR A 31 10.33 17.58 5.46
C THR A 31 11.41 18.34 6.26
N ALA A 32 12.68 18.19 5.89
CA ALA A 32 13.79 18.94 6.49
C ALA A 32 13.66 20.45 6.26
N GLY A 33 13.34 20.89 5.03
CA GLY A 33 13.16 22.31 4.73
C GLY A 33 11.96 22.94 5.45
N LEU A 34 10.88 22.18 5.62
CA LEU A 34 9.73 22.57 6.45
C LEU A 34 10.16 22.82 7.91
N ILE A 35 10.93 21.89 8.47
CA ILE A 35 11.39 21.94 9.86
C ILE A 35 12.40 23.07 10.08
N GLU A 36 13.37 23.24 9.20
CA GLU A 36 14.31 24.37 9.25
C GLU A 36 13.59 25.71 9.21
N SER A 37 12.57 25.84 8.35
CA SER A 37 11.75 27.04 8.24
C SER A 37 10.99 27.31 9.54
N ALA A 38 10.37 26.28 10.12
CA ALA A 38 9.63 26.42 11.38
C ALA A 38 10.55 26.79 12.55
N LEU A 39 11.70 26.12 12.68
CA LEU A 39 12.67 26.40 13.74
C LEU A 39 13.27 27.81 13.59
N SER A 40 13.52 28.26 12.36
CA SER A 40 13.93 29.64 12.09
C SER A 40 12.86 30.65 12.53
N MET A 41 11.58 30.39 12.27
CA MET A 41 10.47 31.26 12.70
C MET A 41 10.31 31.28 14.23
N ILE A 42 10.46 30.14 14.91
CA ILE A 42 10.41 30.04 16.37
C ILE A 42 11.55 30.86 16.98
N ASN A 43 12.79 30.65 16.52
CA ASN A 43 13.97 31.35 17.03
C ASN A 43 13.95 32.86 16.73
N HIS A 44 13.31 33.29 15.64
CA HIS A 44 13.13 34.72 15.34
C HIS A 44 12.11 35.38 16.28
N THR A 45 11.07 34.66 16.68
CA THR A 45 9.95 35.22 17.45
C THR A 45 10.18 35.14 18.96
N ILE A 46 10.96 34.15 19.39
CA ILE A 46 11.28 33.92 20.80
C ILE A 46 12.80 33.98 20.95
N PRO A 47 13.32 35.12 21.46
CA PRO A 47 14.75 35.27 21.72
C PRO A 47 15.24 34.18 22.68
N ASN A 48 16.36 33.54 22.35
CA ASN A 48 16.97 32.46 23.15
C ASN A 48 16.10 31.20 23.32
N ALA A 49 15.13 30.97 22.43
CA ALA A 49 14.35 29.74 22.45
C ALA A 49 15.20 28.49 22.19
N ASP A 50 16.27 28.63 21.39
CA ASP A 50 17.14 27.54 20.93
C ASP A 50 16.32 26.27 20.60
N ALA A 51 15.47 26.41 19.59
CA ALA A 51 14.48 25.39 19.27
C ALA A 51 15.11 24.19 18.57
N HIS A 52 14.81 22.99 19.07
CA HIS A 52 15.18 21.70 18.48
C HIS A 52 13.92 20.88 18.19
N LEU A 53 13.91 20.13 17.09
CA LEU A 53 12.76 19.30 16.71
C LEU A 53 13.20 17.87 16.44
N PHE A 54 12.52 16.94 17.11
CA PHE A 54 12.66 15.50 16.92
C PHE A 54 11.48 14.99 16.11
N LEU A 55 11.76 14.36 14.97
CA LEU A 55 10.77 13.77 14.06
C LEU A 55 10.78 12.26 14.22
N HIS A 56 9.59 11.64 14.16
CA HIS A 56 9.47 10.18 14.08
C HIS A 56 10.04 9.67 12.76
N SER A 57 10.94 8.70 12.84
CA SER A 57 11.50 7.94 11.72
C SER A 57 10.92 6.52 11.76
N PRO A 58 9.89 6.21 10.94
CA PRO A 58 9.23 4.91 10.96
C PRO A 58 10.17 3.76 10.61
N GLU A 59 11.19 4.01 9.80
CA GLU A 59 12.15 2.99 9.34
C GLU A 59 13.03 2.45 10.46
N SER A 60 13.37 3.31 11.40
CA SER A 60 14.26 2.98 12.51
C SER A 60 13.51 2.79 13.82
N HIS A 61 12.18 2.96 13.84
CA HIS A 61 11.36 2.93 15.05
C HIS A 61 11.89 3.88 16.13
N GLU A 62 12.30 5.09 15.74
CA GLU A 62 12.99 6.05 16.60
C GLU A 62 12.60 7.49 16.26
N TYR A 63 12.68 8.39 17.24
CA TYR A 63 12.63 9.83 17.07
C TYR A 63 14.04 10.39 16.97
N ARG A 64 14.27 11.23 15.95
CA ARG A 64 15.59 11.77 15.62
C ARG A 64 15.53 13.26 15.37
N GLU A 65 16.57 13.96 15.77
CA GLU A 65 16.73 15.37 15.42
C GLU A 65 17.22 15.51 13.98
N ILE A 66 16.54 16.32 13.18
CA ILE A 66 16.85 16.46 11.74
C ILE A 66 18.08 17.33 11.49
N ILE A 67 18.27 18.39 12.29
CA ILE A 67 19.37 19.35 12.06
C ILE A 67 20.71 18.77 12.54
N GLN A 68 20.69 17.92 13.56
CA GLN A 68 21.88 17.33 14.16
C GLN A 68 21.83 15.80 14.08
N GLU A 69 21.83 15.26 12.87
CA GLU A 69 21.82 13.81 12.65
C GLU A 69 22.97 13.10 13.40
N GLY A 70 22.63 12.06 14.17
CA GLY A 70 23.59 11.14 14.79
C GLY A 70 24.04 11.48 16.22
N LEU A 71 23.48 12.51 16.86
CA LEU A 71 23.82 12.87 18.25
C LEU A 71 23.00 12.12 19.30
N PHE A 72 21.68 12.01 19.10
CA PHE A 72 20.79 11.36 20.04
C PHE A 72 19.53 10.82 19.35
N THR A 73 19.06 9.66 19.76
CA THR A 73 17.82 9.03 19.26
C THR A 73 16.99 8.51 20.43
N ILE A 74 15.67 8.49 20.25
CA ILE A 74 14.74 7.99 21.27
C ILE A 74 13.91 6.88 20.63
N PRO A 75 13.92 5.65 21.17
CA PRO A 75 13.05 4.58 20.70
C PRO A 75 11.58 4.98 20.75
N GLU A 76 10.78 4.59 19.74
CA GLU A 76 9.36 4.93 19.69
C GLU A 76 8.53 4.31 20.81
N ASP A 77 9.03 3.23 21.43
CA ASP A 77 8.42 2.52 22.54
C ASP A 77 8.84 3.06 23.92
N SER A 78 9.59 4.17 23.98
CA SER A 78 9.98 4.78 25.26
C SER A 78 8.78 5.34 26.02
N LEU A 79 8.88 5.34 27.35
CA LEU A 79 7.82 5.87 28.21
C LEU A 79 7.63 7.38 27.99
N PHE A 80 8.72 8.11 27.71
CA PHE A 80 8.65 9.52 27.36
C PHE A 80 7.80 9.79 26.11
N ILE A 81 8.01 9.02 25.03
CA ILE A 81 7.22 9.13 23.79
C ILE A 81 5.74 8.79 24.06
N ALA A 82 5.49 7.72 24.82
CA ALA A 82 4.13 7.36 25.21
C ALA A 82 3.43 8.50 25.98
N CYS A 83 4.12 9.15 26.92
CA CYS A 83 3.57 10.28 27.68
C CYS A 83 3.27 11.48 26.77
N LEU A 84 4.19 11.85 25.87
CA LEU A 84 3.99 12.95 24.93
C LEU A 84 2.83 12.68 23.96
N SER A 85 2.60 11.43 23.56
CA SER A 85 1.49 11.07 22.66
C SER A 85 0.10 11.31 23.29
N MET A 86 0.03 11.44 24.61
CA MET A 86 -1.20 11.71 25.37
C MET A 86 -1.42 13.21 25.64
N GLN A 87 -0.49 14.07 25.23
CA GLN A 87 -0.54 15.51 25.44
C GLN A 87 -0.92 16.26 24.15
N ASP A 88 -1.86 17.20 24.26
CA ASP A 88 -2.28 18.05 23.12
C ASP A 88 -1.66 19.46 23.15
N THR A 89 -0.96 19.81 24.23
CA THR A 89 -0.37 21.14 24.46
C THR A 89 1.05 21.01 25.01
N GLY A 90 1.85 22.06 24.83
CA GLY A 90 3.18 22.10 25.43
C GLY A 90 3.16 22.14 26.96
N SER A 91 4.23 21.65 27.57
CA SER A 91 4.43 21.61 29.02
C SER A 91 5.90 21.80 29.38
N SER A 92 6.16 22.18 30.63
CA SER A 92 7.53 22.22 31.15
C SER A 92 8.12 20.81 31.13
N LEU A 93 9.40 20.69 30.75
CA LEU A 93 10.08 19.41 30.69
C LEU A 93 10.06 18.71 32.05
N ASP A 94 10.28 19.46 33.14
CA ASP A 94 10.25 18.94 34.51
C ASP A 94 8.90 18.32 34.86
N SER A 95 7.78 18.91 34.41
CA SER A 95 6.45 18.35 34.64
C SER A 95 6.26 17.00 33.94
N VAL A 96 6.84 16.81 32.74
CA VAL A 96 6.75 15.53 32.03
C VAL A 96 7.46 14.41 32.80
N PHE A 97 8.66 14.67 33.33
CA PHE A 97 9.39 13.66 34.11
C PHE A 97 8.77 13.40 35.48
N THR A 98 8.27 14.43 36.15
CA THR A 98 7.72 14.32 37.51
C THR A 98 6.30 13.80 37.55
N ASP A 99 5.39 14.33 36.73
CA ASP A 99 3.97 13.96 36.76
C ASP A 99 3.74 12.50 36.31
N TYR A 100 4.59 12.02 35.39
CA TYR A 100 4.53 10.65 34.88
C TYR A 100 5.53 9.70 35.54
N SER A 101 6.35 10.19 36.48
CA SER A 101 7.36 9.40 37.19
C SER A 101 8.27 8.60 36.24
N LEU A 102 8.79 9.28 35.21
CA LEU A 102 9.65 8.67 34.20
C LEU A 102 11.04 8.35 34.78
N ASP A 103 11.39 7.06 34.83
CA ASP A 103 12.72 6.59 35.27
C ASP A 103 13.71 6.53 34.11
N GLU A 104 13.92 7.66 33.43
CA GLU A 104 14.83 7.79 32.28
C GLU A 104 15.89 8.89 32.53
N PRO A 105 16.79 8.72 33.52
CA PRO A 105 17.71 9.79 33.96
C PRO A 105 18.72 10.20 32.89
N MET A 106 19.08 9.29 31.98
CA MET A 106 19.94 9.63 30.84
C MET A 106 19.23 10.54 29.83
N LEU A 107 17.93 10.31 29.59
CA LEU A 107 17.14 11.12 28.67
C LEU A 107 16.98 12.54 29.22
N GLU A 108 16.66 12.65 30.51
CA GLU A 108 16.53 13.93 31.20
C GLU A 108 17.86 14.71 31.18
N ASP A 109 18.98 14.04 31.47
CA ASP A 109 20.31 14.66 31.44
C ASP A 109 20.69 15.12 30.03
N VAL A 110 20.39 14.35 28.99
CA VAL A 110 20.64 14.76 27.60
C VAL A 110 19.83 16.01 27.25
N PHE A 111 18.53 16.03 27.56
CA PHE A 111 17.71 17.21 27.27
C PHE A 111 18.17 18.46 28.02
N LYS A 112 18.59 18.33 29.28
CA LYS A 112 19.04 19.48 30.09
C LYS A 112 20.47 19.93 29.78
N SER A 113 21.39 19.00 29.54
CA SER A 113 22.82 19.30 29.37
C SER A 113 23.22 19.58 27.92
N MET A 114 22.64 18.85 26.97
CA MET A 114 22.96 18.97 25.55
C MET A 114 22.05 20.02 24.88
N TYR A 115 20.75 19.93 25.14
CA TYR A 115 19.73 20.76 24.48
C TYR A 115 19.26 21.96 25.31
N HIS A 116 19.72 22.08 26.56
CA HIS A 116 19.30 23.13 27.50
C HIS A 116 17.76 23.27 27.63
N ALA A 117 17.04 22.19 27.35
CA ALA A 117 15.60 22.21 27.18
C ALA A 117 14.89 22.38 28.53
N THR A 118 13.95 23.32 28.57
CA THR A 118 13.09 23.59 29.73
C THR A 118 11.61 23.38 29.40
N TYR A 119 11.26 23.37 28.12
CA TYR A 119 9.89 23.22 27.65
C TYR A 119 9.81 22.28 26.46
N VAL A 120 8.73 21.49 26.38
CA VAL A 120 8.47 20.54 25.29
C VAL A 120 7.08 20.77 24.71
N ILE A 121 6.99 20.75 23.38
CA ILE A 121 5.72 20.87 22.65
C ILE A 121 5.53 19.62 21.80
N PRO A 122 4.57 18.75 22.13
CA PRO A 122 4.27 17.57 21.34
C PRO A 122 3.44 17.93 20.11
N ILE A 123 3.73 17.30 18.98
CA ILE A 123 2.97 17.42 17.73
C ILE A 123 2.24 16.10 17.51
N VAL A 124 1.06 15.97 18.10
CA VAL A 124 0.25 14.73 18.07
C VAL A 124 -0.86 14.82 17.03
N HIS A 125 -1.09 13.73 16.30
CA HIS A 125 -2.27 13.54 15.47
C HIS A 125 -2.88 12.16 15.72
N ARG A 126 -4.14 12.12 16.21
CA ARG A 126 -4.89 10.89 16.52
C ARG A 126 -4.10 9.91 17.41
N PHE A 127 -3.55 10.41 18.53
CA PHE A 127 -2.75 9.63 19.49
C PHE A 127 -1.41 9.10 18.95
N SER A 128 -0.98 9.54 17.77
CA SER A 128 0.37 9.31 17.26
C SER A 128 1.18 10.59 17.34
N LEU A 129 2.32 10.53 18.04
CA LEU A 129 3.27 11.64 18.11
C LEU A 129 4.03 11.68 16.78
N LEU A 130 3.84 12.74 16.00
CA LEU A 130 4.55 12.91 14.73
C LEU A 130 5.95 13.47 14.96
N ALA A 131 6.04 14.43 15.87
CA ALA A 131 7.25 15.12 16.27
C ALA A 131 7.08 15.74 17.65
N PHE A 132 8.16 16.21 18.24
CA PHE A 132 8.10 17.13 19.37
C PHE A 132 9.19 18.20 19.24
N VAL A 133 8.90 19.38 19.78
CA VAL A 133 9.82 20.53 19.80
C VAL A 133 10.31 20.73 21.22
N LEU A 134 11.62 20.85 21.40
CA LEU A 134 12.27 21.28 22.64
C LEU A 134 12.62 22.75 22.53
N LEU A 135 12.39 23.49 23.61
CA LEU A 135 12.76 24.89 23.76
C LEU A 135 13.56 25.08 25.05
N SER A 136 14.55 25.95 25.00
CA SER A 136 15.38 26.37 26.13
C SER A 136 14.70 27.36 27.07
N THR A 137 13.48 27.80 26.76
CA THR A 137 12.69 28.69 27.61
C THR A 137 11.26 28.19 27.79
N ASP A 138 10.69 28.41 28.98
CA ASP A 138 9.32 28.11 29.36
C ASP A 138 8.47 29.39 29.60
N GLN A 139 9.04 30.57 29.34
CA GLN A 139 8.40 31.86 29.56
C GLN A 139 8.02 32.52 28.24
N PHE A 140 6.71 32.58 27.98
CA PHE A 140 6.17 33.16 26.76
C PHE A 140 5.17 34.27 27.08
N THR A 141 5.20 35.33 26.27
CA THR A 141 4.10 36.30 26.21
C THR A 141 2.90 35.68 25.49
N GLN A 142 1.69 36.20 25.72
CA GLN A 142 0.49 35.70 25.05
C GLN A 142 0.63 35.71 23.51
N GLU A 143 1.25 36.75 22.95
CA GLU A 143 1.48 36.87 21.51
C GLU A 143 2.43 35.78 20.99
N GLN A 144 3.48 35.44 21.76
CA GLN A 144 4.38 34.33 21.43
C GLN A 144 3.70 32.97 21.56
N THR A 145 2.85 32.79 22.57
CA THR A 145 2.07 31.55 22.74
C THR A 145 1.11 31.34 21.56
N ASP A 146 0.41 32.40 21.15
CA ASP A 146 -0.52 32.34 20.01
C ASP A 146 0.23 32.03 18.71
N TYR A 147 1.38 32.69 18.49
CA TYR A 147 2.21 32.45 17.30
C TYR A 147 2.85 31.04 17.27
N LEU A 148 3.29 30.52 18.42
CA LEU A 148 3.77 29.14 18.55
C LEU A 148 2.65 28.15 18.20
N ALA A 149 1.43 28.38 18.71
CA ALA A 149 0.30 27.52 18.42
C ALA A 149 -0.01 27.47 16.90
N ASP A 150 0.10 28.60 16.20
CA ASP A 150 -0.08 28.67 14.75
C ASP A 150 1.01 27.89 14.00
N ILE A 151 2.29 28.05 14.36
CA ILE A 151 3.40 27.29 13.76
C ILE A 151 3.21 25.79 13.98
N ILE A 152 2.91 25.39 15.21
CA ILE A 152 2.74 23.98 15.59
C ILE A 152 1.52 23.38 14.89
N GLY A 153 0.44 24.15 14.71
CA GLY A 153 -0.74 23.76 13.94
C GLY A 153 -0.43 23.48 12.47
N ARG A 154 0.36 24.36 11.82
CA ARG A 154 0.82 24.16 10.43
C ARG A 154 1.79 23.00 10.32
N LEU A 155 2.78 22.91 11.22
CA LEU A 155 3.71 21.77 11.29
C LEU A 155 2.97 20.45 11.44
N LYS A 156 2.00 20.35 12.35
CA LYS A 156 1.18 19.14 12.52
C LYS A 156 0.53 18.71 11.22
N THR A 157 -0.10 19.64 10.51
CA THR A 157 -0.85 19.36 9.27
C THR A 157 0.10 18.91 8.16
N ASN A 158 1.21 19.64 7.98
CA ASN A 158 2.18 19.37 6.91
C ASN A 158 3.01 18.11 7.18
N LEU A 159 3.44 17.89 8.42
CA LEU A 159 4.11 16.64 8.83
C LEU A 159 3.19 15.44 8.68
N TYR A 160 1.92 15.55 9.09
CA TYR A 160 0.96 14.47 8.87
C TYR A 160 0.78 14.16 7.38
N ALA A 161 0.63 15.19 6.54
CA ALA A 161 0.53 15.02 5.09
C ALA A 161 1.79 14.36 4.51
N ALA A 162 2.99 14.76 4.97
CA ALA A 162 4.26 14.17 4.58
C ALA A 162 4.34 12.69 4.95
N THR A 163 4.02 12.33 6.19
CA THR A 163 4.02 10.94 6.68
C THR A 163 3.03 10.08 5.90
N VAL A 164 1.82 10.58 5.64
CA VAL A 164 0.81 9.86 4.83
C VAL A 164 1.29 9.67 3.39
N ALA A 165 1.94 10.67 2.80
CA ALA A 165 2.49 10.58 1.45
C ALA A 165 3.63 9.56 1.39
N ASP A 166 4.56 9.57 2.34
CA ASP A 166 5.69 8.64 2.40
C ASP A 166 5.22 7.19 2.57
N ASN A 167 4.29 6.96 3.51
CA ASN A 167 3.70 5.64 3.72
C ASN A 167 3.01 5.12 2.45
N ARG A 168 2.23 5.97 1.76
CA ARG A 168 1.59 5.59 0.48
C ARG A 168 2.62 5.29 -0.61
N GLN A 169 3.69 6.08 -0.70
CA GLN A 169 4.74 5.87 -1.67
C GLN A 169 5.44 4.53 -1.43
N ARG A 170 5.73 4.20 -0.17
CA ARG A 170 6.31 2.92 0.25
C ARG A 170 5.42 1.74 -0.09
N GLU A 171 4.14 1.82 0.26
CA GLU A 171 3.13 0.80 -0.12
C GLU A 171 3.09 0.58 -1.65
N LEU A 172 3.13 1.66 -2.44
CA LEU A 172 3.15 1.56 -3.90
C LEU A 172 4.44 0.92 -4.44
N LEU A 173 5.60 1.23 -3.85
CA LEU A 173 6.87 0.61 -4.22
C LEU A 173 6.86 -0.90 -3.95
N GLU A 174 6.36 -1.32 -2.79
CA GLU A 174 6.23 -2.74 -2.45
C GLU A 174 5.29 -3.50 -3.40
N LEU A 175 4.23 -2.84 -3.89
CA LEU A 175 3.31 -3.39 -4.88
C LEU A 175 3.93 -3.42 -6.29
N SER A 176 4.87 -2.51 -6.59
CA SER A 176 5.53 -2.42 -7.90
C SER A 176 6.46 -3.59 -8.23
N GLU A 177 6.87 -4.36 -7.22
CA GLU A 177 7.66 -5.58 -7.42
C GLU A 177 6.80 -6.76 -7.92
N TYR A 178 5.49 -6.73 -7.67
CA TYR A 178 4.60 -7.83 -7.98
C TYR A 178 4.53 -8.17 -9.48
N PRO A 179 4.46 -7.20 -10.42
CA PRO A 179 4.59 -7.48 -11.85
C PRO A 179 5.86 -8.26 -12.23
N THR A 180 7.01 -7.96 -11.61
CA THR A 180 8.27 -8.67 -11.88
C THR A 180 8.17 -10.14 -11.46
N LEU A 181 7.57 -10.40 -10.29
CA LEU A 181 7.31 -11.76 -9.81
C LEU A 181 6.33 -12.50 -10.73
N LEU A 182 5.27 -11.83 -11.17
CA LEU A 182 4.30 -12.39 -12.11
C LEU A 182 4.94 -12.79 -13.44
N HIS A 183 5.82 -11.94 -13.99
CA HIS A 183 6.57 -12.23 -15.22
C HIS A 183 7.53 -13.41 -15.09
N ALA A 184 8.08 -13.66 -13.90
CA ALA A 184 9.01 -14.76 -13.67
C ALA A 184 8.34 -16.15 -13.82
N TYR A 185 7.02 -16.24 -13.65
CA TYR A 185 6.30 -17.49 -13.85
C TYR A 185 6.32 -17.94 -15.31
N SER A 186 6.52 -19.23 -15.54
CA SER A 186 6.63 -19.79 -16.90
C SER A 186 5.30 -19.97 -17.60
N SER A 187 4.20 -20.11 -16.85
CA SER A 187 2.88 -20.45 -17.41
C SER A 187 1.73 -19.83 -16.62
N LEU A 188 0.56 -19.73 -17.27
CA LEU A 188 -0.67 -19.26 -16.63
C LEU A 188 -1.11 -20.18 -15.47
N MET A 189 -0.84 -21.48 -15.58
CA MET A 189 -1.12 -22.46 -14.52
C MET A 189 -0.29 -22.18 -13.27
N GLU A 190 0.97 -21.80 -13.46
CA GLU A 190 1.89 -21.49 -12.36
C GLU A 190 1.48 -20.20 -11.64
N ILE A 191 1.11 -19.15 -12.39
CA ILE A 191 0.51 -17.94 -11.81
C ILE A 191 -0.69 -18.34 -10.95
N LYS A 192 -1.67 -19.03 -11.53
CA LYS A 192 -2.92 -19.40 -10.85
C LYS A 192 -2.69 -20.15 -9.54
N ARG A 193 -1.73 -21.06 -9.52
CA ARG A 193 -1.38 -21.84 -8.32
C ARG A 193 -0.77 -20.97 -7.21
N ASN A 194 -0.06 -19.91 -7.56
CA ASN A 194 0.69 -19.08 -6.62
C ASN A 194 0.00 -17.75 -6.27
N ILE A 195 -1.07 -17.32 -6.96
CA ILE A 195 -1.81 -16.06 -6.69
C ILE A 195 -1.97 -15.79 -5.19
N LEU A 196 -2.52 -16.76 -4.46
CA LEU A 196 -2.83 -16.57 -3.04
C LEU A 196 -1.58 -16.61 -2.16
N ILE A 197 -0.53 -17.32 -2.56
CA ILE A 197 0.75 -17.34 -1.85
C ILE A 197 1.40 -15.96 -1.99
N ASP A 198 1.42 -15.40 -3.20
CA ASP A 198 2.00 -14.08 -3.45
C ASP A 198 1.23 -12.98 -2.71
N ILE A 199 -0.10 -13.03 -2.77
CA ILE A 199 -0.95 -12.10 -2.02
C ILE A 199 -0.71 -12.25 -0.52
N ALA A 200 -0.55 -13.46 0.02
CA ALA A 200 -0.29 -13.68 1.44
C ALA A 200 1.02 -13.04 1.92
N THR A 201 2.00 -12.83 1.03
CA THR A 201 3.26 -12.12 1.38
C THR A 201 3.07 -10.62 1.58
N LYS A 202 2.03 -10.02 0.99
CA LYS A 202 1.75 -8.57 1.06
C LYS A 202 0.55 -8.26 1.95
N ILE A 203 -0.44 -9.14 1.98
CA ILE A 203 -1.66 -9.04 2.75
C ILE A 203 -1.83 -10.35 3.50
N PRO A 204 -1.46 -10.44 4.79
CA PRO A 204 -1.71 -11.63 5.60
C PRO A 204 -3.22 -11.93 5.66
N PHE A 205 -3.62 -13.19 5.59
CA PHE A 205 -5.03 -13.61 5.72
C PHE A 205 -5.13 -15.04 6.24
N ASP A 206 -6.25 -15.38 6.89
CA ASP A 206 -6.48 -16.72 7.45
C ASP A 206 -7.06 -17.68 6.41
N ALA A 207 -7.95 -17.17 5.55
CA ALA A 207 -8.49 -17.93 4.44
C ALA A 207 -8.66 -17.06 3.19
N GLY A 208 -8.47 -17.67 2.02
CA GLY A 208 -8.60 -16.99 0.74
C GLY A 208 -8.91 -17.92 -0.41
N VAL A 209 -9.58 -17.41 -1.43
CA VAL A 209 -9.93 -18.15 -2.65
C VAL A 209 -9.86 -17.23 -3.85
N TYR A 210 -9.29 -17.75 -4.94
CA TYR A 210 -9.43 -17.21 -6.27
C TYR A 210 -10.41 -18.07 -7.06
N TYR A 211 -11.51 -17.46 -7.46
CA TYR A 211 -12.48 -18.04 -8.39
C TYR A 211 -12.24 -17.54 -9.80
N ARG A 212 -12.17 -18.47 -10.75
CA ARG A 212 -12.29 -18.15 -12.17
C ARG A 212 -13.75 -18.02 -12.56
N PHE A 213 -14.07 -17.00 -13.35
CA PHE A 213 -15.38 -16.86 -13.94
C PHE A 213 -15.57 -17.81 -15.13
N ASP A 214 -16.73 -18.46 -15.17
CA ASP A 214 -17.17 -19.35 -16.23
C ASP A 214 -18.38 -18.73 -16.93
N ASP A 215 -18.11 -17.99 -18.01
CA ASP A 215 -19.10 -17.26 -18.81
C ASP A 215 -20.23 -18.16 -19.31
N TYR A 216 -19.94 -19.44 -19.61
CA TYR A 216 -20.93 -20.37 -20.16
C TYR A 216 -22.03 -20.74 -19.17
N HIS A 217 -21.68 -20.88 -17.89
CA HIS A 217 -22.59 -21.29 -16.82
C HIS A 217 -22.92 -20.15 -15.85
N ASP A 218 -22.43 -18.93 -16.11
CA ASP A 218 -22.55 -17.74 -15.27
C ASP A 218 -22.24 -17.99 -13.78
N GLN A 219 -21.11 -18.64 -13.53
CA GLN A 219 -20.70 -19.07 -12.21
C GLN A 219 -19.20 -18.87 -11.96
N LEU A 220 -18.83 -18.88 -10.68
CA LEU A 220 -17.48 -18.86 -10.18
C LEU A 220 -17.00 -20.28 -9.86
N ILE A 221 -15.87 -20.67 -10.43
CA ILE A 221 -15.23 -21.98 -10.21
C ILE A 221 -13.94 -21.76 -9.42
N PRO A 222 -13.76 -22.39 -8.25
CA PRO A 222 -12.57 -22.22 -7.45
C PRO A 222 -11.36 -22.80 -8.19
N GLU A 223 -10.32 -21.98 -8.37
CA GLU A 223 -9.12 -22.35 -9.10
C GLU A 223 -7.88 -22.39 -8.19
N ALA A 224 -7.84 -21.54 -7.16
CA ALA A 224 -6.86 -21.62 -6.07
C ALA A 224 -7.50 -21.24 -4.74
N TRP A 225 -7.06 -21.85 -3.63
CA TRP A 225 -7.57 -21.54 -2.29
C TRP A 225 -6.55 -21.88 -1.20
N ILE A 226 -6.65 -21.17 -0.09
CA ILE A 226 -5.98 -21.42 1.19
C ILE A 226 -7.10 -21.37 2.22
N CYS A 227 -7.67 -22.51 2.60
CA CYS A 227 -8.82 -22.57 3.53
C CYS A 227 -8.73 -23.82 4.46
N GLY A 228 -7.51 -24.20 4.85
CA GLY A 228 -7.28 -25.46 5.57
C GLY A 228 -7.75 -26.68 4.76
N GLU A 229 -8.49 -27.58 5.39
CA GLU A 229 -9.07 -28.76 4.72
C GLU A 229 -10.36 -28.46 3.93
N PHE A 230 -10.90 -27.24 4.04
CA PHE A 230 -12.14 -26.87 3.36
C PHE A 230 -11.88 -26.62 1.88
N ARG A 231 -12.56 -27.38 1.01
CA ARG A 231 -12.57 -27.13 -0.43
C ARG A 231 -13.73 -26.20 -0.78
N PRO A 232 -13.48 -25.00 -1.32
CA PRO A 232 -14.56 -24.12 -1.75
C PRO A 232 -15.43 -24.77 -2.82
N GLU A 233 -16.73 -24.47 -2.78
CA GLU A 233 -17.70 -24.90 -3.78
C GLU A 233 -17.80 -23.89 -4.92
N LYS A 234 -18.49 -24.26 -6.01
CA LYS A 234 -18.82 -23.30 -7.07
C LYS A 234 -19.84 -22.28 -6.55
N VAL A 235 -19.73 -21.03 -6.97
CA VAL A 235 -20.60 -19.95 -6.51
C VAL A 235 -21.34 -19.33 -7.68
N LEU A 236 -22.67 -19.27 -7.60
CA LEU A 236 -23.49 -18.62 -8.64
C LEU A 236 -23.47 -17.09 -8.48
N ARG A 237 -23.72 -16.36 -9.57
CA ARG A 237 -23.93 -14.90 -9.52
C ARG A 237 -24.97 -14.53 -8.47
N GLY A 238 -24.67 -13.52 -7.66
CA GLY A 238 -25.53 -13.02 -6.57
C GLY A 238 -25.64 -13.93 -5.34
N LYS A 239 -24.96 -15.08 -5.32
CA LYS A 239 -24.92 -16.00 -4.18
C LYS A 239 -23.59 -15.89 -3.43
N GLY A 240 -23.62 -16.05 -2.11
CA GLY A 240 -22.41 -15.88 -1.29
C GLY A 240 -21.81 -14.46 -1.39
N ILE A 241 -20.62 -14.32 -0.84
CA ILE A 241 -19.87 -13.06 -0.88
C ILE A 241 -19.25 -12.89 -2.26
N SER A 242 -18.60 -13.92 -2.79
CA SER A 242 -17.91 -13.86 -4.08
C SER A 242 -18.88 -13.71 -5.25
N GLY A 243 -20.06 -14.33 -5.19
CA GLY A 243 -21.08 -14.17 -6.22
C GLY A 243 -21.76 -12.79 -6.18
N LEU A 244 -21.88 -12.15 -5.01
CA LEU A 244 -22.30 -10.75 -4.91
C LEU A 244 -21.26 -9.80 -5.52
N THR A 245 -19.97 -10.08 -5.33
CA THR A 245 -18.88 -9.34 -6.00
C THR A 245 -18.96 -9.49 -7.52
N LEU A 246 -19.23 -10.70 -8.02
CA LEU A 246 -19.48 -10.96 -9.45
C LEU A 246 -20.71 -10.20 -9.98
N GLU A 247 -21.81 -10.17 -9.22
CA GLU A 247 -23.03 -9.47 -9.60
C GLU A 247 -22.82 -7.96 -9.69
N ARG A 248 -22.19 -7.39 -8.65
CA ARG A 248 -22.00 -5.94 -8.53
C ARG A 248 -20.82 -5.41 -9.34
N LYS A 249 -19.87 -6.28 -9.71
CA LYS A 249 -18.57 -5.93 -10.30
C LYS A 249 -17.86 -4.83 -9.52
N ARG A 250 -17.96 -4.88 -8.19
CA ARG A 250 -17.37 -3.91 -7.26
C ARG A 250 -16.83 -4.65 -6.06
N SER A 251 -15.71 -4.17 -5.56
CA SER A 251 -15.09 -4.73 -4.38
C SER A 251 -15.98 -4.53 -3.15
N LEU A 252 -16.03 -5.56 -2.32
CA LEU A 252 -16.70 -5.58 -1.03
C LEU A 252 -15.64 -5.62 0.06
N PHE A 253 -15.85 -4.81 1.10
CA PHE A 253 -15.02 -4.79 2.28
C PHE A 253 -15.93 -4.70 3.50
N VAL A 254 -15.73 -5.60 4.46
CA VAL A 254 -16.53 -5.68 5.68
C VAL A 254 -15.59 -5.94 6.86
N PRO A 255 -15.49 -5.00 7.83
CA PRO A 255 -14.64 -5.15 9.01
C PRO A 255 -15.06 -6.30 9.94
N ASP A 256 -16.35 -6.65 9.96
CA ASP A 256 -16.85 -7.79 10.71
C ASP A 256 -18.17 -8.30 10.14
N ARG A 257 -18.16 -9.54 9.64
CA ARG A 257 -19.34 -10.22 9.09
C ARG A 257 -20.42 -10.45 10.15
N LYS A 258 -20.06 -10.73 11.40
CA LYS A 258 -21.03 -11.08 12.47
C LYS A 258 -21.92 -9.90 12.84
N THR A 259 -21.44 -8.67 12.66
CA THR A 259 -22.19 -7.44 12.99
C THR A 259 -22.82 -6.78 11.77
N HIS A 260 -22.45 -7.18 10.54
CA HIS A 260 -22.94 -6.52 9.33
C HIS A 260 -24.31 -7.06 8.85
N PRO A 261 -25.39 -6.25 8.83
CA PRO A 261 -26.76 -6.71 8.55
C PRO A 261 -26.94 -7.43 7.22
N SER A 262 -26.21 -7.01 6.17
CA SER A 262 -26.33 -7.61 4.83
C SER A 262 -25.57 -8.92 4.63
N PHE A 263 -24.66 -9.30 5.54
CA PHE A 263 -23.75 -10.45 5.33
C PHE A 263 -23.84 -11.52 6.43
N ILE A 264 -24.51 -11.21 7.54
CA ILE A 264 -24.69 -12.14 8.67
C ILE A 264 -25.48 -13.41 8.28
N ASP A 265 -26.50 -13.26 7.44
CA ASP A 265 -27.41 -14.36 7.07
C ASP A 265 -26.99 -15.16 5.83
N ILE A 266 -25.92 -14.74 5.15
CA ILE A 266 -25.37 -15.47 4.00
C ILE A 266 -24.77 -16.78 4.54
N LYS A 267 -25.15 -17.93 3.98
CA LYS A 267 -24.69 -19.25 4.47
C LYS A 267 -23.62 -19.87 3.58
N GLU A 268 -23.60 -19.47 2.32
CA GLU A 268 -22.57 -19.84 1.38
C GLU A 268 -21.20 -19.34 1.85
N GLU A 269 -20.14 -20.03 1.41
CA GLU A 269 -18.76 -19.66 1.72
C GLU A 269 -18.51 -19.55 3.23
N ALA A 270 -18.85 -20.62 3.96
CA ALA A 270 -18.75 -20.70 5.42
C ALA A 270 -17.31 -20.53 5.95
N PHE A 271 -16.29 -20.65 5.09
CA PHE A 271 -14.90 -20.38 5.45
C PHE A 271 -14.62 -18.88 5.68
N ILE A 272 -15.47 -17.98 5.18
CA ILE A 272 -15.31 -16.53 5.34
C ILE A 272 -15.83 -16.11 6.72
N GLN A 273 -14.95 -16.07 7.71
CA GLN A 273 -15.27 -15.65 9.08
C GLN A 273 -14.62 -14.29 9.39
N GLY A 274 -15.18 -13.55 10.35
CA GLY A 274 -14.64 -12.25 10.78
C GLY A 274 -14.69 -11.17 9.69
N SER A 275 -13.58 -10.47 9.49
CA SER A 275 -13.43 -9.45 8.45
C SER A 275 -13.15 -10.09 7.09
N PHE A 276 -13.60 -9.45 6.00
CA PHE A 276 -13.31 -9.94 4.65
C PHE A 276 -13.17 -8.82 3.61
N ILE A 277 -12.42 -9.14 2.56
CA ILE A 277 -12.29 -8.35 1.34
C ILE A 277 -12.59 -9.28 0.16
N SER A 278 -13.46 -8.85 -0.76
CA SER A 278 -13.73 -9.55 -2.00
C SER A 278 -13.58 -8.58 -3.16
N VAL A 279 -12.65 -8.84 -4.09
CA VAL A 279 -12.37 -7.97 -5.23
C VAL A 279 -12.65 -8.71 -6.55
N PRO A 280 -13.26 -8.03 -7.54
CA PRO A 280 -13.37 -8.57 -8.87
C PRO A 280 -12.01 -8.48 -9.59
N VAL A 281 -11.68 -9.52 -10.37
CA VAL A 281 -10.53 -9.56 -11.27
C VAL A 281 -11.05 -9.42 -12.69
N PHE A 282 -10.76 -8.31 -13.35
CA PHE A 282 -11.20 -8.04 -14.71
C PHE A 282 -10.16 -7.22 -15.46
N THR A 283 -10.13 -7.39 -16.77
CA THR A 283 -9.43 -6.49 -17.69
C THR A 283 -10.41 -5.48 -18.24
N ASP A 284 -9.94 -4.51 -19.02
CA ASP A 284 -10.81 -3.55 -19.73
C ASP A 284 -11.90 -4.22 -20.59
N LYS A 285 -11.70 -5.49 -20.97
CA LYS A 285 -12.58 -6.23 -21.89
C LYS A 285 -13.36 -7.35 -21.21
N ASN A 286 -12.73 -8.11 -20.31
CA ASN A 286 -13.28 -9.38 -19.81
C ASN A 286 -13.23 -9.48 -18.28
N PHE A 287 -14.30 -10.02 -17.67
CA PHE A 287 -14.32 -10.38 -16.26
C PHE A 287 -13.66 -11.76 -16.10
N MET A 288 -12.55 -11.82 -15.36
CA MET A 288 -11.75 -13.04 -15.24
C MET A 288 -12.13 -13.88 -14.01
N GLY A 289 -12.60 -13.23 -12.94
CA GLY A 289 -12.82 -13.93 -11.68
C GLY A 289 -13.03 -13.03 -10.47
N VAL A 290 -12.95 -13.63 -9.29
CA VAL A 290 -13.07 -12.94 -8.00
C VAL A 290 -12.00 -13.48 -7.06
N ILE A 291 -11.31 -12.60 -6.33
CA ILE A 291 -10.45 -12.97 -5.20
C ILE A 291 -11.16 -12.56 -3.92
N THR A 292 -11.31 -13.50 -2.99
CA THR A 292 -11.93 -13.25 -1.68
C THR A 292 -10.99 -13.71 -0.59
N LEU A 293 -10.70 -12.82 0.36
CA LEU A 293 -9.85 -13.05 1.53
C LEU A 293 -10.64 -12.78 2.82
N SER A 294 -10.31 -13.50 3.89
CA SER A 294 -10.90 -13.32 5.21
C SER A 294 -9.89 -13.45 6.33
N ARG A 295 -10.11 -12.69 7.41
CA ARG A 295 -9.41 -12.83 8.69
C ARG A 295 -10.42 -13.06 9.81
N ASP A 296 -10.12 -14.03 10.64
CA ASP A 296 -10.84 -14.30 11.87
C ASP A 296 -10.45 -13.24 12.90
N ASN A 297 -11.40 -12.36 13.23
CA ASN A 297 -11.19 -11.25 14.17
C ASN A 297 -10.88 -11.74 15.60
N GLU A 298 -11.04 -13.03 15.90
CA GLU A 298 -10.62 -13.63 17.17
C GLU A 298 -9.11 -13.99 17.17
N LYS A 299 -8.48 -14.06 16.00
CA LYS A 299 -7.07 -14.47 15.81
C LYS A 299 -6.18 -13.38 15.25
N SER A 300 -6.74 -12.44 14.52
CA SER A 300 -5.99 -11.42 13.77
C SER A 300 -6.77 -10.11 13.72
N ASP A 301 -6.03 -9.00 13.54
CA ASP A 301 -6.65 -7.70 13.35
C ASP A 301 -7.49 -7.68 12.07
N ALA A 302 -8.65 -7.04 12.17
CA ALA A 302 -9.57 -6.90 11.06
C ALA A 302 -8.89 -6.19 9.88
N PHE A 303 -9.27 -6.56 8.66
CA PHE A 303 -8.87 -5.79 7.50
C PHE A 303 -9.32 -4.33 7.63
N GLY A 304 -8.48 -3.41 7.18
CA GLY A 304 -8.85 -2.02 6.93
C GLY A 304 -9.06 -1.74 5.44
N VAL A 305 -9.35 -0.48 5.13
CA VAL A 305 -9.70 -0.04 3.76
C VAL A 305 -8.46 -0.06 2.85
N GLU A 306 -7.29 0.21 3.42
CA GLU A 306 -5.98 0.12 2.77
C GLU A 306 -5.71 -1.27 2.21
N HIS A 307 -6.00 -2.34 2.97
CA HIS A 307 -5.86 -3.72 2.48
C HIS A 307 -6.75 -4.01 1.27
N ARG A 308 -7.96 -3.41 1.22
CA ARG A 308 -8.82 -3.51 0.03
C ARG A 308 -8.17 -2.84 -1.17
N TYR A 309 -7.63 -1.62 -1.02
CA TYR A 309 -6.97 -0.93 -2.13
C TYR A 309 -5.73 -1.69 -2.63
N MET A 310 -4.92 -2.23 -1.72
CA MET A 310 -3.79 -3.10 -2.09
C MET A 310 -4.26 -4.31 -2.90
N LEU A 311 -5.31 -5.00 -2.45
CA LEU A 311 -5.82 -6.18 -3.16
C LEU A 311 -6.40 -5.82 -4.54
N GLU A 312 -7.06 -4.66 -4.69
CA GLU A 312 -7.51 -4.14 -5.98
C GLU A 312 -6.33 -3.90 -6.94
N ILE A 313 -5.23 -3.32 -6.46
CA ILE A 313 -4.01 -3.09 -7.26
C ILE A 313 -3.37 -4.42 -7.68
N LEU A 314 -3.21 -5.36 -6.73
CA LEU A 314 -2.68 -6.69 -7.01
C LEU A 314 -3.54 -7.44 -8.04
N ALA A 315 -4.87 -7.37 -7.90
CA ALA A 315 -5.82 -7.95 -8.85
C ALA A 315 -5.69 -7.32 -10.25
N ALA A 316 -5.45 -6.01 -10.34
CA ALA A 316 -5.22 -5.32 -11.60
C ALA A 316 -3.94 -5.82 -12.29
N PHE A 317 -2.81 -5.92 -11.57
CA PHE A 317 -1.57 -6.48 -12.11
C PHE A 317 -1.73 -7.93 -12.56
N LEU A 318 -2.40 -8.74 -11.74
CA LEU A 318 -2.71 -10.13 -12.07
C LEU A 318 -3.52 -10.22 -13.36
N SER A 319 -4.61 -9.44 -13.48
CA SER A 319 -5.47 -9.44 -14.66
C SER A 319 -4.71 -9.04 -15.93
N SER A 320 -3.83 -8.04 -15.82
CA SER A 320 -2.99 -7.57 -16.93
C SER A 320 -2.03 -8.66 -17.41
N GLU A 321 -1.32 -9.31 -16.49
CA GLU A 321 -0.39 -10.39 -16.85
C GLU A 321 -1.11 -11.59 -17.47
N MET A 322 -2.20 -12.03 -16.85
CA MET A 322 -2.99 -13.16 -17.37
C MET A 322 -3.54 -12.83 -18.76
N SER A 323 -4.04 -11.60 -18.97
CA SER A 323 -4.54 -11.15 -20.27
C SER A 323 -3.46 -11.10 -21.33
N SER A 324 -2.27 -10.61 -20.98
CA SER A 324 -1.12 -10.55 -21.88
C SER A 324 -0.79 -11.96 -22.38
N ARG A 325 -0.66 -12.93 -21.47
CA ARG A 325 -0.35 -14.33 -21.82
C ARG A 325 -1.44 -15.01 -22.65
N LEU A 326 -2.71 -14.76 -22.32
CA LEU A 326 -3.83 -15.28 -23.10
C LEU A 326 -3.79 -14.73 -24.54
N LEU A 327 -3.56 -13.42 -24.69
CA LEU A 327 -3.46 -12.79 -26.00
C LEU A 327 -2.26 -13.32 -26.81
N TYR A 328 -1.11 -13.53 -26.18
CA TYR A 328 0.05 -14.14 -26.84
C TYR A 328 -0.25 -15.57 -27.32
N ASN A 329 -0.92 -16.38 -26.51
CA ASN A 329 -1.31 -17.74 -26.91
C ASN A 329 -2.31 -17.74 -28.07
N GLU A 330 -3.32 -16.87 -28.02
CA GLU A 330 -4.30 -16.73 -29.11
C GLU A 330 -3.64 -16.27 -30.42
N LEU A 331 -2.69 -15.31 -30.34
CA LEU A 331 -1.93 -14.86 -31.49
C LEU A 331 -1.10 -16.00 -32.08
N GLU A 332 -0.46 -16.80 -31.23
CA GLU A 332 0.31 -17.96 -31.64
C GLU A 332 -0.54 -19.02 -32.35
N ASP A 333 -1.68 -19.38 -31.77
CA ASP A 333 -2.62 -20.37 -32.34
C ASP A 333 -3.19 -19.89 -33.68
N SER A 334 -3.52 -18.60 -33.79
CA SER A 334 -3.98 -17.98 -35.03
C SER A 334 -2.87 -17.99 -36.10
N TYR A 335 -1.64 -17.67 -35.72
CA TYR A 335 -0.49 -17.72 -36.61
C TYR A 335 -0.24 -19.14 -37.10
N PHE A 336 -0.24 -20.11 -36.20
CA PHE A 336 -0.09 -21.53 -36.54
C PHE A 336 -1.20 -22.00 -37.49
N SER A 337 -2.46 -21.68 -37.19
CA SER A 337 -3.61 -22.04 -38.03
C SER A 337 -3.51 -21.43 -39.44
N THR A 338 -3.01 -20.20 -39.54
CA THR A 338 -2.77 -19.53 -40.82
C THR A 338 -1.68 -20.27 -41.61
N VAL A 339 -0.53 -20.54 -40.99
CA VAL A 339 0.57 -21.30 -41.63
C VAL A 339 0.08 -22.67 -42.11
N SER A 340 -0.58 -23.45 -41.25
CA SER A 340 -1.12 -24.75 -41.63
C SER A 340 -2.11 -24.66 -42.80
N SER A 341 -2.92 -23.61 -42.87
CA SER A 341 -3.85 -23.39 -43.97
C SER A 341 -3.15 -23.07 -45.28
N LEU A 342 -2.06 -22.28 -45.25
CA LEU A 342 -1.23 -22.03 -46.44
C LEU A 342 -0.53 -23.31 -46.90
N THR A 343 0.06 -24.09 -45.99
CA THR A 343 0.69 -25.38 -46.32
C THR A 343 -0.32 -26.32 -46.98
N ARG A 344 -1.52 -26.48 -46.40
CA ARG A 344 -2.60 -27.28 -47.01
C ARG A 344 -2.99 -26.79 -48.42
N ALA A 345 -2.99 -25.48 -48.65
CA ALA A 345 -3.32 -24.91 -49.96
C ALA A 345 -2.21 -25.14 -51.00
N LEU A 346 -0.94 -25.13 -50.58
CA LEU A 346 0.20 -25.48 -51.43
C LEU A 346 0.17 -26.97 -51.80
N GLU A 347 -0.02 -27.85 -50.82
CA GLU A 347 -0.14 -29.30 -51.03
C GLU A 347 -1.38 -29.67 -51.86
N ALA A 348 -2.47 -28.88 -51.83
CA ALA A 348 -3.68 -29.17 -52.60
C ALA A 348 -3.46 -29.21 -54.12
N LYS A 349 -2.36 -28.63 -54.64
CA LYS A 349 -1.97 -28.71 -56.05
C LYS A 349 -1.32 -30.04 -56.43
N ASP A 350 -0.85 -30.82 -55.47
CA ASP A 350 -0.19 -32.10 -55.70
C ASP A 350 -0.90 -33.23 -54.92
N SER A 351 -1.41 -34.22 -55.64
CA SER A 351 -2.15 -35.34 -55.04
C SER A 351 -1.29 -36.20 -54.11
N TYR A 352 0.03 -36.16 -54.28
CA TYR A 352 0.99 -36.97 -53.53
C TYR A 352 1.32 -36.38 -52.14
N THR A 353 1.28 -35.05 -51.99
CA THR A 353 1.71 -34.35 -50.77
C THR A 353 0.58 -34.00 -49.82
N LYS A 354 -0.69 -34.25 -50.18
CA LYS A 354 -1.84 -33.89 -49.33
C LYS A 354 -1.73 -34.41 -47.89
N GLY A 355 -1.68 -33.49 -46.94
CA GLY A 355 -1.58 -33.76 -45.50
C GLY A 355 -0.24 -34.36 -45.08
N HIS A 356 0.81 -34.26 -45.90
CA HIS A 356 2.13 -34.78 -45.59
C HIS A 356 2.75 -34.00 -44.42
N SER A 357 2.80 -32.67 -44.52
CA SER A 357 3.42 -31.83 -43.49
C SER A 357 2.74 -31.98 -42.12
N GLU A 358 1.42 -32.22 -42.09
CA GLU A 358 0.69 -32.49 -40.83
C GLU A 358 1.09 -33.81 -40.19
N ARG A 359 1.16 -34.89 -40.98
CA ARG A 359 1.60 -36.20 -40.45
C ARG A 359 3.03 -36.13 -39.94
N VAL A 360 3.92 -35.45 -40.67
CA VAL A 360 5.31 -35.24 -40.23
C VAL A 360 5.37 -34.44 -38.94
N MET A 361 4.57 -33.37 -38.83
CA MET A 361 4.44 -32.60 -37.59
C MET A 361 3.98 -33.46 -36.41
N ASP A 362 2.93 -34.26 -36.57
CA ASP A 362 2.41 -35.11 -35.48
C ASP A 362 3.47 -36.11 -35.00
N PHE A 363 4.18 -36.76 -35.92
CA PHE A 363 5.27 -37.68 -35.58
C PHE A 363 6.44 -36.95 -34.90
N ALA A 364 6.83 -35.79 -35.41
CA ALA A 364 7.94 -35.00 -34.87
C ALA A 364 7.64 -34.49 -33.46
N VAL A 365 6.44 -33.96 -33.23
CA VAL A 365 5.97 -33.49 -31.92
C VAL A 365 5.85 -34.65 -30.93
N GLY A 366 5.22 -35.76 -31.33
CA GLY A 366 5.10 -36.95 -30.46
C GLY A 366 6.46 -37.50 -30.04
N THR A 367 7.41 -37.56 -30.98
CA THR A 367 8.79 -37.98 -30.70
C THR A 367 9.48 -37.02 -29.74
N ALA A 368 9.37 -35.71 -29.98
CA ALA A 368 9.97 -34.68 -29.13
C ALA A 368 9.43 -34.71 -27.69
N GLN A 369 8.12 -34.96 -27.54
CA GLN A 369 7.48 -35.12 -26.23
C GLN A 369 7.96 -36.40 -25.52
N MET A 370 8.07 -37.53 -26.22
CA MET A 370 8.60 -38.78 -25.64
C MET A 370 10.05 -38.64 -25.17
N LEU A 371 10.83 -37.77 -25.82
CA LEU A 371 12.19 -37.44 -25.42
C LEU A 371 12.26 -36.41 -24.28
N ASN A 372 11.13 -35.99 -23.71
CA ASN A 372 11.03 -34.98 -22.66
C ASN A 372 11.74 -33.65 -23.00
N LEU A 373 11.68 -33.24 -24.28
CA LEU A 373 12.20 -31.94 -24.68
C LEU A 373 11.39 -30.79 -24.06
N SER A 374 12.02 -29.63 -23.89
CA SER A 374 11.34 -28.44 -23.35
C SER A 374 10.18 -28.00 -24.24
N TYR A 375 9.17 -27.37 -23.64
CA TYR A 375 8.02 -26.80 -24.37
C TYR A 375 8.45 -25.95 -25.57
N GLU A 376 9.44 -25.07 -25.38
CA GLU A 376 10.03 -24.24 -26.44
C GLU A 376 10.64 -25.06 -27.58
N SER A 377 11.30 -26.18 -27.26
CA SER A 377 11.89 -27.06 -28.27
C SER A 377 10.83 -27.79 -29.07
N VAL A 378 9.82 -28.35 -28.38
CA VAL A 378 8.66 -29.01 -29.01
C VAL A 378 7.91 -28.02 -29.90
N ARG A 379 7.70 -26.79 -29.43
CA ARG A 379 7.09 -25.69 -30.17
C ARG A 379 7.86 -25.41 -31.46
N LYS A 380 9.18 -25.21 -31.40
CA LYS A 380 10.01 -24.99 -32.61
C LYS A 380 9.94 -26.16 -33.59
N ILE A 381 9.96 -27.39 -33.09
CA ILE A 381 9.83 -28.60 -33.92
C ILE A 381 8.47 -28.65 -34.62
N LYS A 382 7.38 -28.30 -33.93
CA LYS A 382 6.03 -28.21 -34.50
C LYS A 382 5.99 -27.26 -35.70
N TYR A 383 6.54 -26.05 -35.55
CA TYR A 383 6.60 -25.06 -36.64
C TYR A 383 7.54 -25.48 -37.76
N ALA A 384 8.70 -26.05 -37.45
CA ALA A 384 9.64 -26.52 -38.47
C ALA A 384 9.01 -27.64 -39.30
N ALA A 385 8.34 -28.59 -38.67
CA ALA A 385 7.75 -29.73 -39.35
C ALA A 385 6.58 -29.35 -40.27
N ILE A 386 5.76 -28.36 -39.92
CA ILE A 386 4.67 -27.90 -40.80
C ILE A 386 5.17 -27.06 -42.00
N LEU A 387 6.40 -26.55 -41.95
CA LEU A 387 7.03 -25.67 -42.94
C LEU A 387 8.27 -26.28 -43.64
N HIS A 388 8.57 -27.56 -43.42
CA HIS A 388 9.88 -28.12 -43.77
C HIS A 388 10.12 -28.30 -45.27
N ASP A 389 9.04 -28.55 -46.02
CA ASP A 389 9.01 -28.66 -47.48
C ASP A 389 8.81 -27.29 -48.13
#